data_AF-A0AAJ1BEV3-F1
#
_entry.id   AF-A0AAJ1BEV3-F1
#
_cell.length_a   1.000
_cell.length_b   1.000
_cell.length_c   1.000
_cell.angle_alpha   90.00
_cell.angle_beta   90.00
_cell.angle_gamma   90.00
#
_symmetry.space_group_name_H-M   'P 1'
#
loop_
_entity.id
_entity.type
_entity.pdbx_description
1 polymer ?
#
loop_
_entity_poly.entity_id
_entity_poly.type
_entity_poly.pdbx_seq_one_letter_code
_entity_poly.pdbx_strand_id
1 'polypeptide(L)'
;MAADNANALSEPQVAKADDLRSKLLGKLPTELADSYSDEQVEGIRILLGDRTWGRHSIDSRGTFSLPFMRWRYYWVFLLGKNRRAYTRTEKHLSLAFFVGCVLAFLLISLLLGLLGLYLLKSMLGIDLFSETSLGIWDWFKS
;
A
#
# COMPACT_ATOMS: atom_id res chain seq x y z
N MET A 1 -50.20 -28.59 4.61
CA MET A 1 -49.40 -27.40 4.96
C MET A 1 -48.04 -27.87 5.43
N ALA A 2 -47.10 -28.10 4.49
CA ALA A 2 -45.67 -28.35 4.74
C ALA A 2 -45.00 -28.56 3.37
N ALA A 3 -44.86 -27.49 2.59
CA ALA A 3 -44.09 -27.50 1.35
C ALA A 3 -43.47 -26.11 1.19
N ASP A 4 -42.49 -25.81 2.04
CA ASP A 4 -41.60 -24.67 1.82
C ASP A 4 -40.37 -24.85 2.72
N ASN A 5 -39.29 -25.46 2.20
CA ASN A 5 -37.94 -25.40 2.79
C ASN A 5 -36.87 -26.12 1.92
N ALA A 6 -37.02 -26.14 0.59
CA ALA A 6 -36.03 -26.77 -0.30
C ALA A 6 -35.15 -25.78 -1.07
N ASN A 7 -35.38 -24.46 -0.96
CA ASN A 7 -34.77 -23.47 -1.85
C ASN A 7 -33.91 -22.38 -1.17
N ALA A 8 -33.48 -22.59 0.08
CA ALA A 8 -32.74 -21.59 0.85
C ALA A 8 -31.19 -21.77 0.83
N LEU A 9 -30.67 -22.77 0.10
CA LEU A 9 -29.22 -23.08 0.07
C LEU A 9 -28.52 -22.78 -1.27
N SER A 10 -29.21 -22.21 -2.26
CA SER A 10 -28.90 -22.51 -3.66
C SER A 10 -27.71 -21.82 -4.33
N GLU A 11 -27.17 -20.68 -3.89
CA GLU A 11 -26.17 -19.99 -4.74
C GLU A 11 -24.87 -19.48 -4.08
N PRO A 12 -24.86 -18.76 -2.94
CA PRO A 12 -23.60 -18.20 -2.43
C PRO A 12 -22.76 -19.18 -1.58
N GLN A 13 -23.38 -20.19 -0.97
CA GLN A 13 -22.69 -21.13 -0.08
C GLN A 13 -22.10 -22.32 -0.84
N VAL A 14 -22.82 -22.85 -1.83
CA VAL A 14 -22.38 -23.97 -2.67
C VAL A 14 -21.14 -23.59 -3.49
N ALA A 15 -21.16 -22.45 -4.18
CA ALA A 15 -20.03 -21.97 -4.96
C ALA A 15 -18.75 -21.74 -4.12
N LYS A 16 -18.91 -21.32 -2.85
CA LYS A 16 -17.79 -21.13 -1.93
C LYS A 16 -17.26 -22.46 -1.38
N ALA A 17 -18.13 -23.45 -1.21
CA ALA A 17 -17.76 -24.81 -0.82
C ALA A 17 -16.99 -25.53 -1.93
N ASP A 18 -17.41 -25.39 -3.19
CA ASP A 18 -16.74 -26.00 -4.35
C ASP A 18 -15.33 -25.42 -4.61
N ASP A 19 -15.19 -24.09 -4.48
CA ASP A 19 -13.89 -23.41 -4.54
C ASP A 19 -12.96 -23.82 -3.40
N LEU A 20 -13.51 -24.07 -2.22
CA LEU A 20 -12.73 -24.55 -1.06
C LEU A 20 -12.30 -26.00 -1.24
N ARG A 21 -13.20 -26.88 -1.66
CA ARG A 21 -12.92 -28.31 -1.86
C ARG A 21 -11.84 -28.51 -2.91
N SER A 22 -11.94 -27.80 -4.04
CA SER A 22 -10.91 -27.82 -5.09
C SER A 22 -9.56 -27.28 -4.61
N LYS A 23 -9.55 -26.23 -3.78
CA LYS A 23 -8.31 -25.67 -3.19
C LYS A 23 -7.65 -26.56 -2.14
N LEU A 24 -8.45 -27.20 -1.27
CA LEU A 24 -7.95 -28.05 -0.19
C LEU A 24 -7.55 -29.43 -0.71
N LEU A 25 -8.38 -30.05 -1.55
CA LEU A 25 -8.24 -31.45 -1.96
C LEU A 25 -7.64 -31.60 -3.36
N GLY A 26 -7.58 -30.55 -4.19
CA GLY A 26 -7.13 -30.64 -5.58
C GLY A 26 -5.67 -31.03 -5.80
N LYS A 27 -4.88 -31.19 -4.73
CA LYS A 27 -3.52 -31.75 -4.77
C LYS A 27 -3.45 -33.23 -4.41
N LEU A 28 -4.55 -33.82 -3.92
CA LEU A 28 -4.63 -35.22 -3.58
C LEU A 28 -4.99 -36.05 -4.83
N PRO A 29 -4.60 -37.33 -4.88
CA PRO A 29 -5.14 -38.27 -5.84
C PRO A 29 -6.67 -38.31 -5.76
N THR A 30 -7.34 -38.44 -6.91
CA THR A 30 -8.81 -38.35 -7.02
C THR A 30 -9.53 -39.28 -6.05
N GLU A 31 -9.08 -40.54 -5.96
CA GLU A 31 -9.67 -41.54 -5.05
C GLU A 31 -9.60 -41.12 -3.58
N LEU A 32 -8.53 -40.44 -3.19
CA LEU A 32 -8.36 -39.94 -1.82
C LEU A 32 -9.16 -38.66 -1.61
N ALA A 33 -9.20 -37.75 -2.58
CA ALA A 33 -9.99 -36.53 -2.53
C ALA A 33 -11.50 -36.82 -2.39
N ASP A 34 -12.00 -37.85 -3.08
CA ASP A 34 -13.41 -38.26 -3.05
C ASP A 34 -13.78 -39.00 -1.75
N SER A 35 -12.79 -39.54 -1.03
CA SER A 35 -13.01 -40.20 0.26
C SER A 35 -13.34 -39.23 1.42
N TYR A 36 -13.11 -37.93 1.24
CA TYR A 36 -13.43 -36.90 2.25
C TYR A 36 -14.89 -36.48 2.19
N SER A 37 -15.58 -36.58 3.33
CA SER A 37 -16.94 -36.06 3.51
C SER A 37 -16.96 -34.53 3.63
N ASP A 38 -18.11 -33.91 3.35
CA ASP A 38 -18.23 -32.45 3.42
C ASP A 38 -18.07 -31.92 4.85
N GLU A 39 -18.46 -32.68 5.88
CA GLU A 39 -18.22 -32.31 7.28
C GLU A 39 -16.73 -32.32 7.63
N GLN A 40 -15.96 -33.25 7.06
CA GLN A 40 -14.51 -33.31 7.26
C GLN A 40 -13.81 -32.13 6.58
N VAL A 41 -14.26 -31.77 5.37
CA VAL A 41 -13.74 -30.60 4.64
C VAL A 41 -14.04 -29.30 5.40
N GLU A 42 -15.25 -29.16 5.96
CA GLU A 42 -15.62 -28.00 6.76
C GLU A 42 -14.88 -27.96 8.11
N GLY A 43 -14.65 -29.11 8.76
CA GLY A 43 -13.82 -29.19 9.96
C GLY A 43 -12.39 -28.73 9.72
N ILE A 44 -11.80 -29.13 8.58
CA ILE A 44 -10.47 -28.68 8.14
C ILE A 44 -10.47 -27.16 7.89
N ARG A 45 -11.53 -26.63 7.26
CA ARG A 45 -11.70 -25.19 7.03
C ARG A 45 -11.70 -24.40 8.35
N ILE A 46 -12.46 -24.86 9.34
CA ILE A 46 -12.54 -24.21 10.66
C ILE A 46 -11.17 -24.22 11.35
N LEU A 47 -10.42 -25.33 11.27
CA LEU A 47 -9.09 -25.46 11.85
C LEU A 47 -8.04 -24.55 11.19
N LEU A 48 -8.07 -24.43 9.86
CA LEU A 48 -7.19 -23.53 9.11
C LEU A 48 -7.59 -22.05 9.26
N GLY A 49 -8.84 -21.80 9.64
CA GLY A 49 -9.47 -20.49 9.76
C GLY A 49 -9.69 -19.82 8.40
N ASP A 50 -10.40 -18.69 8.39
CA ASP A 50 -10.50 -17.78 7.22
C ASP A 50 -9.15 -17.05 6.94
N ARG A 51 -8.02 -17.74 7.15
CA ARG A 51 -6.71 -17.33 6.66
C ARG A 51 -6.76 -17.43 5.15
N THR A 52 -7.37 -16.41 4.54
CA THR A 52 -7.16 -16.05 3.14
C THR A 52 -5.67 -16.21 2.88
N TRP A 53 -5.30 -17.26 2.15
CA TRP A 53 -3.93 -17.52 1.76
C TRP A 53 -3.40 -16.20 1.22
N GLY A 54 -2.42 -15.65 1.93
CA GLY A 54 -2.01 -14.27 1.79
C GLY A 54 -1.67 -13.97 0.35
N ARG A 55 -2.61 -13.37 -0.38
CA ARG A 55 -2.29 -12.61 -1.58
C ARG A 55 -1.49 -11.41 -1.09
N HIS A 56 -0.17 -11.60 -1.00
CA HIS A 56 0.73 -10.47 -1.13
C HIS A 56 0.41 -9.83 -2.48
N SER A 57 0.19 -8.50 -2.50
CA SER A 57 -0.19 -7.81 -3.74
C SER A 57 0.88 -8.01 -4.82
N ILE A 58 2.14 -8.15 -4.41
CA ILE A 58 3.27 -8.50 -5.28
C ILE A 58 4.15 -9.49 -4.50
N ASP A 59 4.31 -10.70 -5.05
CA ASP A 59 5.33 -11.67 -4.66
C ASP A 59 6.15 -12.01 -5.91
N SER A 60 7.34 -11.42 -6.00
CA SER A 60 8.25 -11.67 -7.11
C SER A 60 9.55 -12.24 -6.57
N ARG A 61 9.85 -13.46 -7.01
CA ARG A 61 11.03 -14.20 -6.60
C ARG A 61 11.72 -14.66 -7.85
N GLY A 62 13.01 -14.43 -7.91
CA GLY A 62 13.79 -14.84 -9.06
C GLY A 62 15.21 -15.17 -8.67
N THR A 63 15.84 -15.88 -9.57
CA THR A 63 17.27 -16.18 -9.49
C THR A 63 17.86 -15.77 -10.82
N PHE A 64 18.96 -15.04 -10.79
CA PHE A 64 19.73 -14.76 -12.00
C PHE A 64 21.18 -15.19 -11.80
N SER A 65 21.78 -15.63 -12.90
CA SER A 65 23.19 -15.98 -12.99
C SER A 65 23.83 -15.10 -14.03
N LEU A 66 24.98 -14.53 -13.72
CA LEU A 66 25.77 -13.80 -14.71
C LEU A 66 26.49 -14.81 -15.60
N PRO A 67 26.51 -14.62 -16.93
CA PRO A 67 27.37 -15.42 -17.79
C PRO A 67 28.82 -15.24 -17.32
N PHE A 68 29.58 -16.34 -17.29
CA PHE A 68 30.97 -16.42 -16.81
C PHE A 68 31.19 -16.31 -15.29
N MET A 69 30.13 -16.19 -14.48
CA MET A 69 30.25 -16.22 -13.01
C MET A 69 29.63 -17.52 -12.45
N ARG A 70 30.32 -18.17 -11.50
CA ARG A 70 29.86 -19.43 -10.88
C ARG A 70 28.78 -19.24 -9.81
N TRP A 71 28.51 -18.00 -9.42
CA TRP A 71 27.56 -17.67 -8.37
C TRP A 71 26.17 -17.41 -8.93
N ARG A 72 25.17 -17.84 -8.16
CA ARG A 72 23.75 -17.60 -8.45
C ARG A 72 23.21 -16.64 -7.40
N TYR A 73 22.59 -15.57 -7.87
CA TYR A 73 22.00 -14.56 -7.01
C TYR A 73 20.49 -14.77 -6.98
N TYR A 74 19.93 -14.83 -5.78
CA TYR A 74 18.50 -14.87 -5.58
C TYR A 74 18.01 -13.49 -5.14
N TRP A 75 16.80 -13.14 -5.53
CA TRP A 75 16.12 -11.96 -5.04
C TRP A 75 14.67 -12.30 -4.67
N VAL A 76 14.19 -11.62 -3.65
CA VAL A 76 12.83 -11.75 -3.14
C VAL A 76 12.28 -10.36 -2.94
N PHE A 77 11.25 -10.02 -3.71
CA PHE A 77 10.51 -8.78 -3.61
C PHE A 77 9.08 -9.07 -3.17
N LEU A 78 8.79 -8.69 -1.93
CA LEU A 78 7.48 -8.82 -1.32
C LEU A 78 6.92 -7.43 -1.06
N LEU A 79 5.84 -7.07 -1.74
CA LEU A 79 5.14 -5.82 -1.51
C LEU A 79 3.67 -6.09 -1.24
N GLY A 80 3.15 -5.45 -0.19
CA GLY A 80 1.75 -5.61 0.18
C GLY A 80 1.34 -4.59 1.23
N LYS A 81 0.03 -4.33 1.28
CA LYS A 81 -0.56 -3.47 2.30
C LYS A 81 -0.39 -4.12 3.68
N ASN A 82 0.34 -3.47 4.58
CA ASN A 82 0.38 -3.89 5.97
C ASN A 82 -1.01 -3.65 6.58
N ARG A 83 -1.72 -4.74 6.92
CA ARG A 83 -3.04 -4.68 7.57
C ARG A 83 -2.96 -4.68 9.09
N ARG A 84 -1.76 -4.75 9.66
CA ARG A 84 -1.56 -4.65 11.10
C ARG A 84 -1.80 -3.21 11.54
N ALA A 85 -2.26 -3.03 12.78
CA ALA A 85 -2.33 -1.72 13.39
C ALA A 85 -0.93 -1.11 13.41
N TYR A 86 -0.84 0.19 13.09
CA TYR A 86 0.44 0.90 13.14
C TYR A 86 1.09 0.74 14.51
N THR A 87 2.36 0.38 14.50
CA THR A 87 3.20 0.42 15.69
C THR A 87 3.31 1.85 16.20
N ARG A 88 3.60 2.02 17.50
CA ARG A 88 3.70 3.36 18.11
C ARG A 88 4.75 4.21 17.37
N THR A 89 5.87 3.61 17.00
CA THR A 89 6.96 4.25 16.22
C THR A 89 6.51 4.70 14.83
N GLU A 90 5.79 3.87 14.08
CA GLU A 90 5.26 4.25 12.76
C GLU A 90 4.28 5.43 12.85
N LYS A 91 3.44 5.46 13.91
CA LYS A 91 2.54 6.61 14.15
C LYS A 91 3.34 7.89 14.38
N HIS A 92 4.34 7.85 15.26
CA HIS A 92 5.18 9.02 15.54
C HIS A 92 5.95 9.49 14.30
N LEU A 93 6.47 8.57 13.49
CA LEU A 93 7.17 8.90 12.25
C LEU A 93 6.23 9.55 11.22
N SER A 94 5.02 9.00 11.05
CA SER A 94 4.02 9.57 10.14
C SER A 94 3.61 10.98 10.57
N LEU A 95 3.46 11.22 11.87
CA LEU A 95 3.17 12.54 12.42
C LEU A 95 4.34 13.50 12.22
N ALA A 96 5.57 13.07 12.51
CA ALA A 96 6.76 13.89 12.32
C ALA A 96 6.94 14.31 10.86
N PHE A 97 6.71 13.39 9.93
CA PHE A 97 6.73 13.69 8.50
C PHE A 97 5.66 14.71 8.11
N PHE A 98 4.42 14.52 8.56
CA PHE A 98 3.33 15.46 8.30
C PHE A 98 3.63 16.86 8.84
N VAL A 99 4.08 16.95 10.09
CA VAL A 99 4.50 18.23 10.70
C VAL A 99 5.64 18.86 9.91
N GLY A 100 6.64 18.08 9.50
CA GLY A 100 7.73 18.54 8.66
C GLY A 100 7.25 19.14 7.34
N CYS A 101 6.33 18.47 6.64
CA CYS A 101 5.72 18.98 5.41
C CYS A 101 4.96 20.30 5.63
N VAL A 102 4.19 20.40 6.71
CA VAL A 102 3.44 21.62 7.04
C VAL A 102 4.41 22.78 7.33
N LEU A 103 5.45 22.55 8.13
CA LEU A 103 6.45 23.58 8.43
C LEU A 103 7.21 24.02 7.18
N ALA A 104 7.60 23.08 6.32
CA ALA A 104 8.25 23.40 5.05
C ALA A 104 7.34 24.24 4.14
N PHE A 105 6.06 23.88 4.04
CA PHE A 105 5.07 24.64 3.28
C PHE A 105 4.91 26.07 3.81
N LEU A 106 4.79 26.24 5.13
CA LEU A 106 4.69 27.57 5.76
C LEU A 106 5.94 28.41 5.53
N LEU A 107 7.13 27.81 5.63
CA LEU A 107 8.40 28.49 5.38
C LEU A 107 8.50 28.96 3.93
N ILE A 108 8.18 28.08 2.97
CA ILE A 108 8.16 28.45 1.55
C ILE A 108 7.14 29.56 1.29
N SER A 109 5.94 29.46 1.86
CA SER A 109 4.91 30.50 1.73
C SER A 109 5.35 31.83 2.32
N LEU A 110 6.06 31.82 3.46
CA LEU A 110 6.60 33.02 4.08
C LEU A 110 7.68 33.66 3.21
N LEU A 111 8.61 32.86 2.68
CA LEU A 111 9.65 33.35 1.78
C LEU A 111 9.07 33.93 0.49
N LEU A 112 8.08 33.27 -0.10
CA LEU A 112 7.37 33.77 -1.29
C LEU A 112 6.60 35.06 -0.97
N GLY A 113 5.97 35.15 0.20
CA GLY A 113 5.28 36.36 0.65
C GLY A 113 6.25 37.53 0.84
N LEU A 114 7.38 37.31 1.50
CA LEU A 114 8.44 38.31 1.66
C LEU A 114 9.04 38.72 0.32
N LEU A 115 9.27 37.78 -0.59
CA LEU A 115 9.74 38.05 -1.94
C LEU A 115 8.71 38.90 -2.71
N GLY A 116 7.42 38.57 -2.62
CA GLY A 116 6.35 39.33 -3.25
C GLY A 116 6.27 40.77 -2.70
N LEU A 117 6.35 40.94 -1.37
CA LEU A 117 6.40 42.25 -0.73
C LEU A 117 7.65 43.04 -1.16
N TYR A 118 8.80 42.37 -1.27
CA TYR A 118 10.04 43.00 -1.74
C TYR A 118 9.91 43.48 -3.20
N LEU A 119 9.35 42.66 -4.08
CA LEU A 119 9.12 43.03 -5.49
C LEU A 119 8.11 44.19 -5.58
N LEU A 120 7.03 44.14 -4.82
CA LEU A 120 6.04 45.23 -4.77
C LEU A 120 6.64 46.54 -4.25
N LYS A 121 7.47 46.47 -3.19
CA LYS A 121 8.29 47.61 -2.73
C LYS A 121 9.16 48.16 -3.86
N SER A 122 9.82 47.28 -4.60
CA SER A 122 10.74 47.66 -5.67
C SER A 122 10.03 48.28 -6.87
N MET A 123 8.80 47.85 -7.16
CA MET A 123 7.94 48.45 -8.19
C MET A 123 7.44 49.84 -7.81
N LEU A 124 7.11 50.05 -6.53
CA LEU A 124 6.60 51.33 -6.01
C LEU A 124 7.69 52.40 -5.83
N GLY A 125 8.97 52.04 -5.99
CA GLY A 125 10.09 52.98 -5.86
C GLY A 125 10.30 53.53 -4.45
N ILE A 126 9.75 52.88 -3.42
CA ILE A 126 9.85 53.33 -2.02
C ILE A 126 11.17 52.84 -1.43
N ASP A 127 12.20 53.69 -1.33
CA ASP A 127 13.45 53.32 -0.67
C ASP A 127 13.39 53.49 0.85
N LEU A 128 13.34 52.36 1.57
CA LEU A 128 13.52 52.32 3.03
C LEU A 128 15.00 52.28 3.44
N PHE A 129 15.90 51.86 2.54
CA PHE A 129 17.34 51.80 2.77
C PHE A 129 18.03 52.40 1.54
N SER A 130 18.72 53.53 1.71
CA SER A 130 19.30 54.31 0.62
C SER A 130 20.49 53.67 -0.07
N GLU A 131 21.08 52.60 0.50
CA GLU A 131 22.37 52.05 0.06
C GLU A 131 22.43 50.53 -0.15
N THR A 132 21.33 49.79 0.06
CA THR A 132 21.34 48.32 -0.13
C THR A 132 20.08 47.80 -0.81
N SER A 133 20.25 47.32 -2.04
CA SER A 133 19.24 46.54 -2.78
C SER A 133 19.80 45.13 -3.05
N LEU A 134 18.97 44.10 -2.93
CA LEU A 134 19.34 42.70 -3.18
C LEU A 134 19.57 42.37 -4.67
N GLY A 135 19.35 43.31 -5.60
CA GLY A 135 19.53 43.12 -7.05
C GLY A 135 18.54 42.18 -7.75
N ILE A 136 17.64 41.52 -7.01
CA ILE A 136 16.67 40.54 -7.55
C ILE A 136 15.69 41.20 -8.53
N TRP A 137 15.32 42.47 -8.30
CA TRP A 137 14.41 43.21 -9.18
C TRP A 137 15.04 43.56 -10.53
N ASP A 138 16.33 43.90 -10.55
CA ASP A 138 17.03 44.24 -11.79
C ASP A 138 17.21 43.00 -12.68
N TRP A 139 17.41 41.82 -12.07
CA TRP A 139 17.37 40.54 -12.79
C TRP A 139 15.98 40.23 -13.38
N PHE A 140 14.90 40.54 -12.66
CA PHE A 140 13.53 40.33 -13.17
C PHE A 140 13.14 41.29 -14.30
N LYS A 141 13.69 42.52 -14.30
CA LYS A 141 13.44 43.52 -15.35
C LYS A 141 14.35 43.40 -16.59
N SER A 142 15.43 42.61 -16.50
CA SER A 142 16.33 42.30 -17.62
C SER A 142 15.71 41.29 -18.58
#